data_AF-A0A975MDF9-F1
#
_entry.id   AF-A0A975MDF9-F1
#
_cell.length_a   1.000
_cell.length_b   1.000
_cell.length_c   1.000
_cell.angle_alpha   90.00
_cell.angle_beta   90.00
_cell.angle_gamma   90.00
#
_symmetry.space_group_name_H-M   'P 1'
#
loop_
_entity.id
_entity.type
_entity.pdbx_description
1 polymer ?
#
loop_
_entity_poly.entity_id
_entity_poly.type
_entity_poly.pdbx_seq_one_letter_code
_entity_poly.pdbx_strand_id
1 'polypeptide(L)'
;MITFTGACTTLAAEPTADSIHVYGPGGPAPAMKAAAELFEQRTGTRVTIMSGPLPKWKDAARLNADLIFSGSENMMTELSTVFEGQIDTSTVEPLYIRPSTILVRPGNPKAITGIRGLASGGRRVMVVAGAGQIGMWEDVAARSGERELLAGFRANIVAFADNSGAALERWKSDPTIDAWLIWNHWQIANPEIADQVPVESDLTIWRPMDIAFTYKGKGDADTRAFARFLTSSEARAIFESQGWKR
;
A
#
# COMPACT_ATOMS: atom_id res chain seq x y z
N MET A 1 40.84 26.39 -53.53
CA MET A 1 40.63 26.78 -52.13
C MET A 1 39.13 26.68 -51.89
N ILE A 2 38.64 25.59 -51.29
CA ILE A 2 37.21 25.34 -51.10
C ILE A 2 36.90 25.67 -49.64
N THR A 3 36.10 26.71 -49.43
CA THR A 3 35.59 27.12 -48.13
C THR A 3 34.35 26.29 -47.78
N PHE A 4 34.45 25.45 -46.75
CA PHE A 4 33.31 24.80 -46.12
C PHE A 4 32.76 25.69 -45.00
N THR A 5 31.58 26.25 -45.19
CA THR A 5 30.79 26.89 -44.13
C THR A 5 30.00 25.79 -43.41
N GLY A 6 30.52 25.33 -42.27
CA GLY A 6 29.79 24.44 -41.37
C GLY A 6 28.81 25.23 -40.50
N ALA A 7 27.51 25.05 -40.74
CA ALA A 7 26.46 25.55 -39.86
C ALA A 7 26.48 24.74 -38.56
N CYS A 8 26.77 25.39 -37.44
CA CYS A 8 26.71 24.80 -36.11
C CYS A 8 25.24 24.86 -35.64
N THR A 9 24.49 23.77 -35.85
CA THR A 9 23.19 23.58 -35.21
C THR A 9 23.42 23.24 -33.73
N THR A 10 23.15 24.20 -32.86
CA THR A 10 23.01 23.94 -31.42
C THR A 10 21.74 23.12 -31.21
N LEU A 11 21.89 21.84 -30.85
CA LEU A 11 20.80 21.09 -30.22
C LEU A 11 20.54 21.75 -28.86
N ALA A 12 19.43 22.49 -28.75
CA ALA A 12 18.86 22.81 -27.46
C ALA A 12 18.41 21.48 -26.83
N ALA A 13 18.94 21.15 -25.64
CA ALA A 13 18.37 20.09 -24.83
C ALA A 13 16.94 20.53 -24.47
N GLU A 14 15.94 19.73 -24.85
CA GLU A 14 14.59 19.92 -24.33
C GLU A 14 14.66 19.85 -22.81
N PRO A 15 13.98 20.76 -22.08
CA PRO A 15 13.91 20.65 -20.64
C PRO A 15 13.30 19.29 -20.33
N THR A 16 14.06 18.44 -19.66
CA THR A 16 13.52 17.20 -19.08
C THR A 16 12.35 17.63 -18.22
N ALA A 17 11.13 17.33 -18.64
CA ALA A 17 9.94 17.60 -17.85
C ALA A 17 10.20 17.04 -16.45
N ASP A 18 10.31 17.92 -15.45
CA ASP A 18 10.65 17.54 -14.09
C ASP A 18 9.58 16.55 -13.62
N SER A 19 9.95 15.27 -13.53
CA SER A 19 9.01 14.23 -13.16
C SER A 19 8.72 14.31 -11.67
N ILE A 20 7.45 14.26 -11.28
CA ILE A 20 7.08 14.16 -9.87
C ILE A 20 7.57 12.80 -9.35
N HIS A 21 8.35 12.79 -8.27
CA HIS A 21 8.88 11.56 -7.68
C HIS A 21 8.09 11.17 -6.42
N VAL A 22 7.45 10.00 -6.48
CA VAL A 22 6.54 9.51 -5.44
C VAL A 22 7.04 8.17 -4.90
N TYR A 23 7.12 8.04 -3.57
CA TYR A 23 7.69 6.87 -2.91
C TYR A 23 6.77 6.27 -1.84
N GLY A 24 6.77 4.95 -1.71
CA GLY A 24 5.95 4.29 -0.68
C GLY A 24 5.98 2.76 -0.69
N PRO A 25 5.13 2.11 0.12
CA PRO A 25 5.08 0.66 0.24
C PRO A 25 4.40 -0.02 -0.95
N GLY A 26 4.51 -1.35 -1.03
CA GLY A 26 3.93 -2.14 -2.11
C GLY A 26 2.40 -2.23 -2.12
N GLY A 27 1.72 -2.15 -0.96
CA GLY A 27 0.27 -2.38 -0.86
C GLY A 27 -0.59 -1.40 -1.69
N PRO A 28 -0.49 -0.08 -1.48
CA PRO A 28 -1.23 0.92 -2.26
C PRO A 28 -0.66 1.18 -3.66
N ALA A 29 0.51 0.61 -3.99
CA ALA A 29 1.24 0.95 -5.21
C ALA A 29 0.46 0.69 -6.51
N PRO A 30 -0.33 -0.40 -6.68
CA PRO A 30 -1.10 -0.61 -7.90
C PRO A 30 -2.13 0.52 -8.16
N ALA A 31 -2.75 1.06 -7.11
CA ALA A 31 -3.74 2.15 -7.24
C ALA A 31 -3.03 3.49 -7.53
N MET A 32 -1.93 3.75 -6.80
CA MET A 32 -1.09 4.92 -7.02
C MET A 32 -0.55 4.97 -8.46
N LYS A 33 -0.07 3.83 -8.99
CA LYS A 33 0.47 3.74 -10.36
C LYS A 33 -0.58 3.99 -11.42
N ALA A 34 -1.75 3.35 -11.30
CA ALA A 34 -2.85 3.60 -12.21
C ALA A 34 -3.34 5.07 -12.16
N ALA A 35 -3.38 5.68 -10.97
CA ALA A 35 -3.70 7.10 -10.84
C ALA A 35 -2.63 8.02 -11.45
N ALA A 36 -1.34 7.71 -11.28
CA ALA A 36 -0.24 8.41 -11.93
C ALA A 36 -0.30 8.32 -13.45
N GLU A 37 -0.55 7.13 -14.00
CA GLU A 37 -0.71 6.93 -15.44
C GLU A 37 -1.88 7.74 -16.00
N LEU A 38 -3.03 7.75 -15.33
CA LEU A 38 -4.17 8.56 -15.77
C LEU A 38 -3.89 10.06 -15.65
N PHE A 39 -3.21 10.49 -14.58
CA PHE A 39 -2.80 11.89 -14.43
C PHE A 39 -1.90 12.33 -15.58
N GLU A 40 -0.86 11.54 -15.89
CA GLU A 40 0.07 11.81 -16.99
C GLU A 40 -0.67 11.88 -18.34
N GLN A 41 -1.63 10.98 -18.59
CA GLN A 41 -2.48 11.05 -19.79
C GLN A 41 -3.33 12.32 -19.88
N ARG A 42 -3.73 12.90 -18.74
CA ARG A 42 -4.58 14.10 -18.67
C ARG A 42 -3.79 15.40 -18.79
N THR A 43 -2.57 15.43 -18.26
CA THR A 43 -1.82 16.68 -18.06
C THR A 43 -0.53 16.75 -18.85
N GLY A 44 0.01 15.60 -19.29
CA GLY A 44 1.36 15.49 -19.84
C GLY A 44 2.46 15.52 -18.78
N THR A 45 2.13 15.70 -17.50
CA THR A 45 3.10 15.71 -16.39
C THR A 45 3.40 14.29 -15.94
N ARG A 46 4.66 13.87 -16.06
CA ARG A 46 5.12 12.53 -15.68
C ARG A 46 5.16 12.37 -14.15
N VAL A 47 4.61 11.26 -13.66
CA VAL A 47 4.67 10.88 -12.24
C VAL A 47 5.40 9.54 -12.11
N THR A 48 6.57 9.53 -11.48
CA THR A 48 7.35 8.31 -11.25
C THR A 48 7.07 7.76 -9.86
N ILE A 49 6.47 6.57 -9.78
CA ILE A 49 6.23 5.87 -8.51
C ILE A 49 7.26 4.76 -8.30
N MET A 50 8.07 4.89 -7.25
CA MET A 50 8.94 3.82 -6.76
C MET A 50 8.36 3.20 -5.49
N SER A 51 8.08 1.90 -5.54
CA SER A 51 7.41 1.19 -4.46
C SER A 51 8.13 -0.09 -4.03
N GLY A 52 8.00 -0.42 -2.74
CA GLY A 52 8.51 -1.67 -2.16
C GLY A 52 8.86 -1.54 -0.68
N PRO A 53 9.64 -2.48 -0.13
CA PRO A 53 10.23 -2.34 1.20
C PRO A 53 11.10 -1.08 1.28
N LEU A 54 11.07 -0.38 2.42
CA LEU A 54 11.78 0.89 2.63
C LEU A 54 13.25 0.89 2.17
N PRO A 55 14.09 -0.14 2.46
CA PRO A 55 15.49 -0.16 2.00
C PRO A 55 15.67 -0.06 0.48
N LYS A 56 14.67 -0.45 -0.33
CA LYS A 56 14.74 -0.41 -1.79
C LYS A 56 14.75 1.01 -2.35
N TRP A 57 14.14 1.96 -1.63
CA TRP A 57 13.84 3.28 -2.17
C TRP A 57 14.21 4.44 -1.25
N LYS A 58 14.56 4.17 0.01
CA LYS A 58 14.92 5.20 1.00
C LYS A 58 15.97 6.19 0.52
N ASP A 59 17.06 5.69 -0.04
CA ASP A 59 18.18 6.56 -0.43
C ASP A 59 17.83 7.42 -1.66
N ALA A 60 17.02 6.89 -2.59
CA ALA A 60 16.49 7.67 -3.71
C ALA A 60 15.51 8.74 -3.21
N ALA A 61 14.60 8.38 -2.31
CA ALA A 61 13.64 9.32 -1.72
C ALA A 61 14.34 10.47 -0.99
N ARG A 62 15.46 10.21 -0.30
CA ARG A 62 16.25 11.26 0.35
C ARG A 62 16.82 12.29 -0.61
N LEU A 63 17.02 11.93 -1.88
CA LEU A 63 17.58 12.82 -2.89
C LEU A 63 16.50 13.65 -3.57
N ASN A 64 15.34 13.07 -3.87
CA ASN A 64 14.40 13.72 -4.79
C ASN A 64 12.91 13.51 -4.51
N ALA A 65 12.50 12.90 -3.39
CA ALA A 65 11.08 12.71 -3.12
C ALA A 65 10.30 14.03 -3.09
N ASP A 66 9.19 14.07 -3.81
CA ASP A 66 8.23 15.18 -3.80
C ASP A 66 7.01 14.81 -2.94
N LEU A 67 6.56 13.55 -3.03
CA LEU A 67 5.45 13.00 -2.28
C LEU A 67 5.80 11.62 -1.72
N ILE A 68 5.41 11.36 -0.48
CA ILE A 68 5.49 10.04 0.16
C ILE A 68 4.07 9.51 0.39
N PHE A 69 3.84 8.21 0.19
CA PHE A 69 2.60 7.55 0.59
C PHE A 69 2.88 6.38 1.54
N SER A 70 1.95 6.13 2.47
CA SER A 70 2.03 5.06 3.47
C SER A 70 0.99 3.95 3.20
N GLY A 71 1.09 2.85 3.93
CA GLY A 71 0.05 1.82 3.99
C GLY A 71 -0.75 1.83 5.30
N SER A 72 -0.52 2.82 6.17
CA SER A 72 -1.15 2.99 7.48
C SER A 72 -0.52 4.16 8.24
N GLU A 73 -1.25 4.71 9.21
CA GLU A 73 -0.77 5.80 10.10
C GLU A 73 0.51 5.45 10.88
N ASN A 74 0.61 4.23 11.41
CA ASN A 74 1.83 3.82 12.12
C ASN A 74 3.05 3.76 11.17
N MET A 75 2.84 3.41 9.90
CA MET A 75 3.90 3.47 8.90
C MET A 75 4.20 4.91 8.52
N MET A 76 3.19 5.78 8.36
CA MET A 76 3.45 7.20 8.10
C MET A 76 4.25 7.85 9.23
N THR A 77 3.98 7.47 10.48
CA THR A 77 4.77 7.89 11.65
C THR A 77 6.23 7.41 11.54
N GLU A 78 6.46 6.13 11.20
CA GLU A 78 7.81 5.60 10.98
C GLU A 78 8.53 6.33 9.84
N LEU A 79 7.85 6.55 8.71
CA LEU A 79 8.40 7.27 7.57
C LEU A 79 8.75 8.72 7.94
N SER A 80 7.90 9.39 8.72
CA SER A 80 8.16 10.75 9.20
C SER A 80 9.44 10.83 10.05
N THR A 81 9.72 9.81 10.86
CA THR A 81 10.98 9.69 11.61
C THR A 81 12.18 9.40 10.68
N VAL A 82 12.03 8.47 9.73
CA VAL A 82 13.12 8.09 8.80
C VAL A 82 13.54 9.25 7.88
N PHE A 83 12.58 10.10 7.52
CA PHE A 83 12.72 11.26 6.65
C PHE A 83 12.55 12.58 7.44
N GLU A 84 12.98 12.59 8.70
CA GLU A 84 12.96 13.78 9.54
C GLU A 84 13.67 14.95 8.83
N GLY A 85 13.04 16.12 8.87
CA GLY A 85 13.51 17.32 8.16
C GLY A 85 13.24 17.33 6.64
N GLN A 86 12.70 16.25 6.06
CA GLN A 86 12.31 16.19 4.65
C GLN A 86 10.80 16.15 4.46
N ILE A 87 10.07 15.35 5.24
CA ILE A 87 8.59 15.29 5.21
C ILE A 87 8.01 16.46 6.02
N ASP A 88 7.04 17.16 5.44
CA ASP A 88 6.20 18.12 6.17
C ASP A 88 5.02 17.36 6.80
N THR A 89 5.17 16.99 8.07
CA THR A 89 4.17 16.19 8.79
C THR A 89 2.82 16.89 8.96
N SER A 90 2.76 18.23 8.81
CA SER A 90 1.49 18.96 8.80
C SER A 90 0.63 18.68 7.57
N THR A 91 1.21 18.03 6.55
CA THR A 91 0.54 17.70 5.29
C THR A 91 0.12 16.24 5.18
N VAL A 92 0.26 15.45 6.27
CA VAL A 92 -0.20 14.06 6.29
C VAL A 92 -1.71 14.04 6.12
N GLU A 93 -2.19 13.37 5.06
CA GLU A 93 -3.62 13.22 4.75
C GLU A 93 -3.96 11.75 4.49
N PRO A 94 -4.85 11.13 5.29
CA PRO A 94 -5.43 9.83 5.00
C PRO A 94 -6.41 9.92 3.82
N LEU A 95 -5.98 9.53 2.62
CA LEU A 95 -6.80 9.69 1.40
C LEU A 95 -7.83 8.59 1.20
N TYR A 96 -7.48 7.37 1.58
CA TYR A 96 -8.29 6.18 1.35
C TYR A 96 -8.08 5.19 2.48
N ILE A 97 -9.10 4.40 2.81
CA ILE A 97 -9.07 3.30 3.76
C ILE A 97 -9.38 1.98 3.09
N ARG A 98 -8.94 0.87 3.67
CA ARG A 98 -9.38 -0.48 3.28
C ARG A 98 -9.61 -1.37 4.50
N PRO A 99 -10.50 -2.39 4.41
CA PRO A 99 -10.78 -3.29 5.50
C PRO A 99 -9.77 -4.43 5.58
N SER A 100 -9.54 -4.92 6.81
CA SER A 100 -9.00 -6.25 7.05
C SER A 100 -9.93 -7.31 6.46
N THR A 101 -9.37 -8.38 5.92
CA THR A 101 -10.08 -9.52 5.35
C THR A 101 -9.37 -10.82 5.68
N ILE A 102 -10.06 -11.93 5.52
CA ILE A 102 -9.47 -13.26 5.60
C ILE A 102 -9.37 -13.81 4.17
N LEU A 103 -8.17 -14.25 3.77
CA LEU A 103 -7.99 -15.07 2.59
C LEU A 103 -8.01 -16.54 2.99
N VAL A 104 -8.74 -17.35 2.23
CA VAL A 104 -8.87 -18.79 2.44
C VAL A 104 -8.51 -19.53 1.16
N ARG A 105 -8.22 -20.83 1.26
CA ARG A 105 -7.95 -21.66 0.08
C ARG A 105 -9.15 -21.65 -0.88
N PRO A 106 -8.94 -21.76 -2.21
CA PRO A 106 -10.02 -21.80 -3.19
C PRO A 106 -11.09 -22.83 -2.82
N GLY A 107 -12.36 -22.43 -2.91
CA GLY A 107 -13.53 -23.20 -2.49
C GLY A 107 -13.81 -23.21 -0.99
N ASN A 108 -12.99 -22.54 -0.17
CA ASN A 108 -13.11 -22.49 1.30
C ASN A 108 -13.37 -23.86 1.96
N PRO A 109 -12.45 -24.84 1.81
CA PRO A 109 -12.69 -26.24 2.23
C PRO A 109 -12.87 -26.43 3.74
N LYS A 110 -12.53 -25.42 4.55
CA LYS A 110 -12.69 -25.42 6.02
C LYS A 110 -13.95 -24.67 6.48
N ALA A 111 -14.79 -24.22 5.54
CA ALA A 111 -16.01 -23.46 5.83
C ALA A 111 -15.76 -22.29 6.80
N ILE A 112 -14.68 -21.55 6.59
CA ILE A 112 -14.32 -20.40 7.41
C ILE A 112 -15.28 -19.25 7.10
N THR A 113 -15.90 -18.68 8.14
CA THR A 113 -16.88 -17.59 8.01
C THR A 113 -16.47 -16.30 8.70
N GLY A 114 -15.33 -16.29 9.41
CA GLY A 114 -14.88 -15.15 10.20
C GLY A 114 -13.80 -15.49 11.23
N ILE A 115 -13.38 -14.48 11.98
CA ILE A 115 -12.34 -14.54 13.01
C ILE A 115 -12.74 -15.46 14.16
N ARG A 116 -14.00 -15.41 14.60
CA ARG A 116 -14.49 -16.30 15.69
C ARG A 116 -14.40 -17.78 15.29
N GLY A 117 -14.65 -18.09 14.03
CA GLY A 117 -14.44 -19.42 13.47
C GLY A 117 -12.96 -19.84 13.50
N LEU A 118 -12.06 -18.91 13.17
CA LEU A 118 -10.61 -19.12 13.17
C LEU A 118 -10.00 -19.29 14.57
N ALA A 119 -10.66 -18.83 15.63
CA ALA A 119 -10.18 -18.97 17.00
C ALA A 119 -10.48 -20.34 17.64
N SER A 120 -11.25 -21.20 16.97
CA SER A 120 -11.63 -22.52 17.48
C SER A 120 -10.92 -23.64 16.72
N GLY A 121 -10.95 -24.89 17.22
CA GLY A 121 -10.69 -26.14 16.46
C GLY A 121 -9.43 -26.21 15.58
N GLY A 122 -8.30 -25.66 16.06
CA GLY A 122 -6.97 -25.92 15.50
C GLY A 122 -6.73 -25.46 14.06
N ARG A 123 -7.44 -24.41 13.60
CA ARG A 123 -7.19 -23.82 12.28
C ARG A 123 -5.76 -23.26 12.24
N ARG A 124 -5.13 -23.31 11.07
CA ARG A 124 -3.76 -22.84 10.85
C ARG A 124 -3.80 -21.48 10.19
N VAL A 125 -3.59 -20.43 10.98
CA VAL A 125 -3.71 -19.04 10.55
C VAL A 125 -2.32 -18.42 10.34
N MET A 126 -2.14 -17.73 9.22
CA MET A 126 -1.00 -16.84 9.01
C MET A 126 -1.44 -15.39 9.18
N VAL A 127 -0.60 -14.61 9.86
CA VAL A 127 -0.77 -13.16 10.01
C VAL A 127 0.46 -12.44 9.49
N VAL A 128 0.35 -11.14 9.22
CA VAL A 128 1.48 -10.30 8.81
C VAL A 128 1.81 -9.33 9.94
N ALA A 129 3.09 -9.26 10.33
CA ALA A 129 3.60 -8.43 11.42
C ALA A 129 4.42 -7.23 10.92
N GLY A 130 4.10 -6.72 9.73
CA GLY A 130 4.76 -5.59 9.09
C GLY A 130 3.95 -5.05 7.92
N ALA A 131 4.53 -4.19 7.06
CA ALA A 131 3.85 -3.61 5.89
C ALA A 131 2.45 -3.01 6.21
N GLY A 132 2.38 -2.26 7.31
CA GLY A 132 1.15 -1.60 7.77
C GLY A 132 0.16 -2.51 8.50
N GLN A 133 0.56 -3.73 8.87
CA GLN A 133 -0.24 -4.72 9.60
C GLN A 133 0.24 -4.96 11.04
N ILE A 134 1.25 -4.23 11.51
CA ILE A 134 1.72 -4.29 12.91
C ILE A 134 0.53 -4.08 13.84
N GLY A 135 0.30 -5.00 14.78
CA GLY A 135 -0.83 -4.98 15.72
C GLY A 135 -2.20 -5.36 15.13
N MET A 136 -2.34 -5.53 13.80
CA MET A 136 -3.66 -5.72 13.19
C MET A 136 -4.37 -6.99 13.71
N TRP A 137 -3.65 -8.10 13.86
CA TRP A 137 -4.27 -9.36 14.26
C TRP A 137 -4.80 -9.33 15.70
N GLU A 138 -4.08 -8.67 16.62
CA GLU A 138 -4.53 -8.50 18.00
C GLU A 138 -5.64 -7.47 18.09
N ASP A 139 -5.56 -6.36 17.34
CA ASP A 139 -6.63 -5.36 17.23
C ASP A 139 -7.93 -6.01 16.78
N VAL A 140 -7.88 -6.90 15.77
CA VAL A 140 -9.03 -7.66 15.27
C VAL A 140 -9.54 -8.65 16.33
N ALA A 141 -8.66 -9.47 16.92
CA ALA A 141 -9.07 -10.55 17.82
C ALA A 141 -9.49 -10.07 19.22
N ALA A 142 -9.04 -8.88 19.64
CA ALA A 142 -9.38 -8.29 20.94
C ALA A 142 -10.48 -7.22 20.85
N ARG A 143 -10.93 -6.84 19.64
CA ARG A 143 -11.83 -5.70 19.41
C ARG A 143 -13.12 -5.75 20.21
N SER A 144 -13.70 -6.94 20.36
CA SER A 144 -14.94 -7.16 21.09
C SER A 144 -14.77 -7.26 22.60
N GLY A 145 -13.53 -7.28 23.11
CA GLY A 145 -13.23 -7.52 24.53
C GLY A 145 -13.30 -8.98 24.96
N GLU A 146 -13.55 -9.92 24.04
CA GLU A 146 -13.60 -11.36 24.31
C GLU A 146 -12.19 -11.95 24.51
N ARG A 147 -11.73 -12.08 25.76
CA ARG A 147 -10.40 -12.65 26.07
C ARG A 147 -10.16 -14.02 25.42
N GLU A 148 -11.18 -14.88 25.38
CA GLU A 148 -11.07 -16.21 24.78
C GLU A 148 -10.91 -16.17 23.26
N LEU A 149 -11.48 -15.15 22.60
CA LEU A 149 -11.30 -14.95 21.16
C LEU A 149 -9.83 -14.65 20.85
N LEU A 150 -9.23 -13.73 21.61
CA LEU A 150 -7.80 -13.41 21.50
C LEU A 150 -6.93 -14.64 21.78
N ALA A 151 -7.19 -15.35 22.87
CA ALA A 151 -6.41 -16.53 23.26
C ALA A 151 -6.50 -17.64 22.20
N GLY A 152 -7.71 -17.96 21.74
CA GLY A 152 -7.96 -18.98 20.72
C GLY A 152 -7.37 -18.61 19.35
N PHE A 153 -7.55 -17.36 18.91
CA PHE A 153 -6.96 -16.89 17.65
C PHE A 153 -5.44 -16.97 17.70
N ARG A 154 -4.81 -16.49 18.79
CA ARG A 154 -3.36 -16.55 18.99
C ARG A 154 -2.83 -17.99 18.95
N ALA A 155 -3.51 -18.93 19.62
CA ALA A 155 -3.10 -20.34 19.65
C ALA A 155 -3.11 -21.00 18.26
N ASN A 156 -3.89 -20.46 17.33
CA ASN A 156 -4.04 -20.94 15.96
C ASN A 156 -3.12 -20.23 14.95
N ILE A 157 -2.33 -19.23 15.37
CA ILE A 157 -1.33 -18.59 14.49
C ILE A 157 -0.13 -19.52 14.32
N VAL A 158 0.11 -19.95 13.09
CA VAL A 158 1.24 -20.82 12.71
C VAL A 158 2.39 -20.08 12.05
N ALA A 159 2.17 -18.84 11.64
CA ALA A 159 3.20 -18.01 10.99
C ALA A 159 2.93 -16.51 11.20
N PHE A 160 4.00 -15.78 11.47
CA PHE A 160 4.07 -14.32 11.44
C PHE A 160 4.98 -13.93 10.27
N ALA A 161 4.40 -13.41 9.19
CA ALA A 161 5.18 -12.96 8.03
C ALA A 161 5.62 -11.50 8.20
N ASP A 162 6.85 -11.19 7.79
CA ASP A 162 7.42 -9.83 7.95
C ASP A 162 6.73 -8.78 7.07
N ASN A 163 6.17 -9.19 5.94
CA ASN A 163 5.44 -8.33 5.01
C ASN A 163 4.53 -9.17 4.12
N SER A 164 3.65 -8.50 3.37
CA SER A 164 2.67 -9.19 2.51
C SER A 164 3.30 -10.01 1.38
N GLY A 165 4.49 -9.64 0.88
CA GLY A 165 5.20 -10.42 -0.12
C GLY A 165 5.73 -11.74 0.46
N ALA A 166 6.34 -11.70 1.65
CA ALA A 166 6.76 -12.91 2.36
C ALA A 166 5.56 -13.81 2.71
N ALA A 167 4.43 -13.22 3.10
CA ALA A 167 3.19 -13.95 3.34
C ALA A 167 2.66 -14.62 2.07
N LEU A 168 2.68 -13.94 0.92
CA LEU A 168 2.29 -14.53 -0.37
C LEU A 168 3.14 -15.76 -0.72
N GLU A 169 4.46 -15.64 -0.60
CA GLU A 169 5.37 -16.76 -0.89
C GLU A 169 5.15 -17.93 0.06
N ARG A 170 4.88 -17.64 1.35
CA ARG A 170 4.51 -18.69 2.30
C ARG A 170 3.16 -19.32 1.98
N TRP A 171 2.16 -18.53 1.58
CA TRP A 171 0.84 -19.02 1.17
C TRP A 171 0.94 -20.00 0.00
N LYS A 172 1.78 -19.69 -1.00
CA LYS A 172 2.02 -20.56 -2.17
C LYS A 172 2.79 -21.84 -1.81
N SER A 173 3.77 -21.75 -0.94
CA SER A 173 4.67 -22.87 -0.61
C SER A 173 4.16 -23.81 0.47
N ASP A 174 3.29 -23.33 1.38
CA ASP A 174 2.74 -24.12 2.47
C ASP A 174 1.21 -24.25 2.34
N PRO A 175 0.71 -25.34 1.72
CA PRO A 175 -0.73 -25.56 1.57
C PRO A 175 -1.43 -25.90 2.89
N THR A 176 -0.70 -26.11 3.99
CA THR A 176 -1.29 -26.45 5.30
C THR A 176 -1.86 -25.24 6.02
N ILE A 177 -1.58 -24.02 5.57
CA ILE A 177 -2.18 -22.80 6.11
C ILE A 177 -3.61 -22.71 5.59
N ASP A 178 -4.58 -22.66 6.51
CA ASP A 178 -6.02 -22.62 6.21
C ASP A 178 -6.48 -21.19 5.89
N ALA A 179 -5.91 -20.19 6.57
CA ALA A 179 -6.34 -18.81 6.49
C ALA A 179 -5.19 -17.81 6.60
N TRP A 180 -5.36 -16.65 5.96
CA TRP A 180 -4.43 -15.54 5.99
C TRP A 180 -5.19 -14.24 6.28
N LEU A 181 -4.94 -13.63 7.45
CA LEU A 181 -5.48 -12.32 7.79
C LEU A 181 -4.63 -11.21 7.14
N ILE A 182 -5.25 -10.43 6.24
CA ILE A 182 -4.60 -9.37 5.44
C ILE A 182 -5.62 -8.30 5.00
N TRP A 183 -5.29 -7.45 4.03
CA TRP A 183 -6.14 -6.46 3.38
C TRP A 183 -6.80 -7.02 2.11
N ASN A 184 -8.04 -6.62 1.84
CA ASN A 184 -8.84 -7.06 0.69
C ASN A 184 -8.19 -6.88 -0.69
N HIS A 185 -7.42 -5.80 -0.90
CA HIS A 185 -6.77 -5.53 -2.19
C HIS A 185 -5.82 -6.67 -2.64
N TRP A 186 -5.34 -7.51 -1.71
CA TRP A 186 -4.52 -8.67 -2.06
C TRP A 186 -5.30 -9.74 -2.82
N GLN A 187 -6.56 -10.00 -2.48
CA GLN A 187 -7.38 -10.94 -3.23
C GLN A 187 -7.75 -10.38 -4.60
N ILE A 188 -8.12 -9.10 -4.66
CA ILE A 188 -8.45 -8.41 -5.91
C ILE A 188 -7.27 -8.49 -6.90
N ALA A 189 -6.04 -8.30 -6.41
CA ALA A 189 -4.84 -8.41 -7.22
C ALA A 189 -4.42 -9.86 -7.54
N ASN A 190 -4.93 -10.86 -6.82
CA ASN A 190 -4.54 -12.27 -6.96
C ASN A 190 -5.78 -13.19 -6.82
N PRO A 191 -6.79 -13.10 -7.71
CA PRO A 191 -8.07 -13.77 -7.51
C PRO A 191 -7.98 -15.30 -7.62
N GLU A 192 -6.96 -15.83 -8.30
CA GLU A 192 -6.83 -17.27 -8.57
C GLU A 192 -6.23 -18.07 -7.40
N ILE A 193 -5.58 -17.40 -6.44
CA ILE A 193 -4.80 -18.11 -5.39
C ILE A 193 -5.54 -18.24 -4.06
N ALA A 194 -6.65 -17.52 -3.89
CA ALA A 194 -7.43 -17.49 -2.67
C ALA A 194 -8.83 -16.92 -2.88
N ASP A 195 -9.78 -17.42 -2.08
CA ASP A 195 -11.09 -16.77 -1.91
C ASP A 195 -11.03 -15.78 -0.75
N GLN A 196 -11.96 -14.82 -0.74
CA GLN A 196 -12.08 -13.83 0.31
C GLN A 196 -13.27 -14.13 1.23
N VAL A 197 -13.02 -14.13 2.53
CA VAL A 197 -14.05 -14.15 3.59
C VAL A 197 -13.97 -12.83 4.35
N PRO A 198 -15.11 -12.12 4.54
CA PRO A 198 -15.12 -10.88 5.31
C PRO A 198 -14.80 -11.15 6.77
N VAL A 199 -14.11 -10.21 7.41
CA VAL A 199 -14.06 -10.15 8.88
C VAL A 199 -15.42 -9.67 9.38
N GLU A 200 -15.86 -10.15 10.53
CA GLU A 200 -17.09 -9.71 11.18
C GLU A 200 -17.09 -8.18 11.37
N SER A 201 -18.24 -7.52 11.21
CA SER A 201 -18.32 -6.05 11.20
C SER A 201 -17.85 -5.40 12.50
N ASP A 202 -18.05 -6.09 13.63
CA ASP A 202 -17.60 -5.66 14.96
C ASP A 202 -16.09 -5.89 15.20
N LEU A 203 -15.46 -6.77 14.41
CA LEU A 203 -14.04 -7.10 14.52
C LEU A 203 -13.17 -6.46 13.42
N THR A 204 -13.79 -5.94 12.36
CA THR A 204 -13.08 -5.40 11.19
C THR A 204 -12.25 -4.18 11.57
N ILE A 205 -10.97 -4.20 11.18
CA ILE A 205 -10.06 -3.06 11.28
C ILE A 205 -9.93 -2.41 9.91
N TRP A 206 -9.96 -1.08 9.92
CA TRP A 206 -9.71 -0.26 8.74
C TRP A 206 -8.38 0.48 8.94
N ARG A 207 -7.55 0.50 7.91
CA ARG A 207 -6.32 1.31 7.92
C ARG A 207 -6.23 2.16 6.65
N PRO A 208 -5.58 3.33 6.71
CA PRO A 208 -5.51 4.21 5.57
C PRO A 208 -4.32 3.92 4.65
N MET A 209 -4.35 4.52 3.46
CA MET A 209 -3.19 4.97 2.72
C MET A 209 -3.12 6.49 2.89
N ASP A 210 -2.04 6.95 3.51
CA ASP A 210 -1.80 8.37 3.70
C ASP A 210 -0.89 8.89 2.60
N ILE A 211 -0.98 10.19 2.30
CA ILE A 211 0.06 10.91 1.57
C ILE A 211 0.67 11.97 2.47
N ALA A 212 1.92 12.34 2.21
CA ALA A 212 2.57 13.50 2.81
C ALA A 212 3.52 14.14 1.81
N PHE A 213 3.53 15.47 1.76
CA PHE A 213 4.50 16.21 0.96
C PHE A 213 5.86 16.20 1.64
N THR A 214 6.91 16.18 0.84
CA THR A 214 8.21 16.69 1.30
C THR A 214 8.20 18.22 1.24
N TYR A 215 9.08 18.89 1.99
CA TYR A 215 9.22 20.36 1.87
C TYR A 215 9.56 20.79 0.43
N LYS A 216 10.30 19.96 -0.32
CA LYS A 216 10.57 20.14 -1.75
C LYS A 216 9.27 20.08 -2.56
N GLY A 217 8.56 18.96 -2.50
CA GLY A 217 7.35 18.75 -3.31
C GLY A 217 6.18 19.64 -2.91
N LYS A 218 6.13 20.11 -1.66
CA LYS A 218 5.12 21.08 -1.19
C LYS A 218 5.19 22.39 -1.98
N GLY A 219 6.39 22.81 -2.36
CA GLY A 219 6.62 24.03 -3.17
C GLY A 219 6.29 23.86 -4.65
N ASP A 220 6.25 22.63 -5.14
CA ASP A 220 6.02 22.32 -6.55
C ASP A 220 4.54 22.32 -6.96
N ALA A 221 4.20 23.03 -8.05
CA ALA A 221 2.82 23.20 -8.49
C ALA A 221 2.22 21.89 -9.05
N ASP A 222 3.05 21.11 -9.74
CA ASP A 222 2.68 19.88 -10.40
C ASP A 222 2.44 18.76 -9.36
N THR A 223 3.30 18.65 -8.35
CA THR A 223 3.12 17.75 -7.21
C THR A 223 1.82 18.06 -6.47
N ARG A 224 1.51 19.34 -6.23
CA ARG A 224 0.22 19.73 -5.64
C ARG A 224 -0.97 19.41 -6.54
N ALA A 225 -0.81 19.49 -7.87
CA ALA A 225 -1.84 19.10 -8.81
C ALA A 225 -2.09 17.60 -8.79
N PHE A 226 -1.04 16.79 -8.72
CA PHE A 226 -1.17 15.34 -8.56
C PHE A 226 -1.84 14.95 -7.23
N ALA A 227 -1.44 15.57 -6.11
CA ALA A 227 -2.10 15.32 -4.83
C ALA A 227 -3.60 15.67 -4.85
N ARG A 228 -3.99 16.77 -5.51
CA ARG A 228 -5.42 17.08 -5.74
C ARG A 228 -6.09 16.05 -6.63
N PHE A 229 -5.43 15.62 -7.70
CA PHE A 229 -5.96 14.61 -8.61
C PHE A 229 -6.24 13.28 -7.88
N LEU A 230 -5.41 12.88 -6.92
CA LEU A 230 -5.65 11.68 -6.09
C LEU A 230 -6.98 11.74 -5.31
N THR A 231 -7.61 12.90 -5.19
CA THR A 231 -8.92 13.10 -4.54
C THR A 231 -10.09 13.24 -5.52
N SER A 232 -9.82 13.25 -6.83
CA SER A 232 -10.82 13.35 -7.89
C SER A 232 -11.71 12.11 -7.99
N SER A 233 -12.86 12.24 -8.65
CA SER A 233 -13.75 11.11 -8.94
C SER A 233 -13.09 10.04 -9.80
N GLU A 234 -12.25 10.44 -10.76
CA GLU A 234 -11.52 9.50 -11.63
C GLU A 234 -10.49 8.69 -10.84
N ALA A 235 -9.67 9.35 -10.01
CA ALA A 235 -8.74 8.64 -9.13
C ALA A 235 -9.49 7.76 -8.13
N ARG A 236 -10.58 8.27 -7.54
CA ARG A 236 -11.41 7.49 -6.61
C ARG A 236 -11.92 6.20 -7.24
N ALA A 237 -12.40 6.24 -8.48
CA ALA A 237 -12.87 5.03 -9.18
C ALA A 237 -11.75 3.98 -9.34
N ILE A 238 -10.52 4.42 -9.63
CA ILE A 238 -9.34 3.54 -9.67
C ILE A 238 -9.11 2.88 -8.31
N PHE A 239 -9.07 3.67 -7.24
CA PHE A 239 -8.86 3.17 -5.88
C PHE A 239 -9.97 2.20 -5.46
N GLU A 240 -11.24 2.52 -5.73
CA GLU A 240 -12.40 1.67 -5.41
C GLU A 240 -12.36 0.33 -6.16
N SER A 241 -11.95 0.32 -7.43
CA SER A 241 -11.76 -0.93 -8.20
C SER A 241 -10.70 -1.86 -7.60
N GLN A 242 -9.81 -1.32 -6.77
CA GLN A 242 -8.73 -2.05 -6.10
C GLN A 242 -9.00 -2.27 -4.61
N GLY A 243 -10.25 -2.09 -4.17
CA GLY A 243 -10.68 -2.40 -2.80
C GLY A 243 -10.43 -1.30 -1.77
N TRP A 244 -10.07 -0.10 -2.21
CA TRP A 244 -9.96 1.07 -1.35
C TRP A 244 -11.29 1.81 -1.27
N LYS A 245 -11.47 2.61 -0.23
CA LYS A 245 -12.63 3.46 -0.02
C LYS A 245 -12.16 4.84 0.41
N ARG A 246 -12.72 5.90 -0.16
CA ARG A 246 -12.51 7.27 0.34
C ARG A 246 -13.49 7.59 1.47
#